data_AF-A0A699WC26-F1
#
_entry.id   AF-A0A699WC26-F1
#
_cell.length_a   1.000
_cell.length_b   1.000
_cell.length_c   1.000
_cell.angle_alpha   90.00
_cell.angle_beta   90.00
_cell.angle_gamma   90.00
#
_symmetry.space_group_name_H-M   'P 1'
#
loop_
_entity.id
_entity.type
_entity.pdbx_description
1 polymer ?
#
loop_
_entity_poly.entity_id
_entity_poly.type
_entity_poly.pdbx_seq_one_letter_code
_entity_poly.pdbx_strand_id
1 'polypeptide(L)' 'MAIPAVDVVNNDEELRLNLDLLEERRELAAMSEASNDASHAVAGGKLGPKWEGPYEVTDALGNRAYKLRSMDGTMLPRT' A
#
# COMPACT_ATOMS: atom_id res chain seq x y z
N MET A 1 9.65 36.67 -32.07
CA MET A 1 8.77 35.95 -31.12
C MET A 1 9.48 35.97 -29.77
N ALA A 2 9.00 36.76 -28.81
CA ALA A 2 9.59 36.82 -27.47
C ALA A 2 8.84 35.81 -26.59
N ILE A 3 9.57 34.90 -25.94
CA ILE A 3 9.00 34.04 -24.90
C ILE A 3 8.58 34.99 -23.76
N PRO A 4 7.32 34.96 -23.30
CA PRO A 4 6.91 35.83 -22.22
C PRO A 4 7.79 35.48 -21.01
N ALA A 5 8.46 36.50 -20.45
CA ALA A 5 9.14 36.34 -19.19
C ALA A 5 8.06 36.00 -18.16
N VAL A 6 7.87 34.69 -17.92
CA VAL A 6 7.22 34.21 -16.72
C VAL A 6 7.94 34.91 -15.58
N ASP A 7 7.20 35.76 -14.87
CA ASP A 7 7.73 36.60 -13.81
C ASP A 7 8.47 35.69 -12.82
N VAL A 8 9.80 35.75 -12.82
CA VAL A 8 10.63 34.73 -12.15
C VAL A 8 10.34 34.73 -10.64
N VAL A 9 10.03 35.91 -10.10
CA VAL A 9 9.67 36.13 -8.70
C VAL A 9 8.36 35.42 -8.36
N ASN A 10 7.33 35.51 -9.22
CA ASN A 10 6.09 34.78 -9.02
C ASN A 10 6.28 33.25 -9.06
N ASN A 11 7.14 32.76 -9.95
CA ASN A 11 7.44 31.33 -10.04
C ASN A 11 8.22 30.81 -8.82
N ASP A 12 9.14 31.60 -8.25
CA ASP A 12 9.86 31.25 -7.03
C ASP A 12 8.93 31.18 -5.80
N GLU A 13 7.98 32.11 -5.69
CA GLU A 13 6.96 32.08 -4.62
C GLU A 13 6.01 30.88 -4.78
N GLU A 14 5.57 30.56 -6.00
CA GLU A 14 4.79 29.34 -6.26
C GLU A 14 5.59 28.06 -5.98
N LEU A 15 6.89 28.03 -6.31
CA LEU A 15 7.74 26.89 -6.00
C LEU A 15 7.86 26.68 -4.49
N ARG A 16 7.96 27.77 -3.74
CA ARG A 16 8.00 27.75 -2.27
C ARG A 16 6.69 27.20 -1.69
N LEU A 17 5.54 27.66 -2.17
CA LEU A 17 4.22 27.17 -1.74
C LEU A 17 4.00 25.70 -2.09
N ASN A 18 4.43 25.26 -3.28
CA ASN A 18 4.31 23.86 -3.68
C ASN A 18 5.19 22.93 -2.83
N LEU A 19 6.36 23.41 -2.40
CA LEU A 19 7.26 22.63 -1.55
C LEU A 19 6.68 22.46 -0.14
N ASP A 20 6.14 23.53 0.45
CA ASP A 20 5.47 23.53 1.75
C ASP A 20 4.27 22.56 1.75
N LEU A 21 3.43 22.63 0.71
CA LEU A 21 2.30 21.72 0.53
C LEU A 21 2.73 20.25 0.36
N LEU A 22 3.87 20.00 -0.30
CA LEU A 22 4.39 18.65 -0.48
C LEU A 22 4.91 18.06 0.84
N GLU A 23 5.49 18.88 1.71
CA GLU A 23 5.92 18.47 3.05
C GLU A 23 4.71 18.10 3.92
N GLU A 24 3.67 18.93 3.94
CA GLU A 24 2.43 18.65 4.68
C GLU A 24 1.79 17.32 4.24
N ARG A 25 1.72 17.09 2.92
CA ARG A 25 1.20 15.82 2.37
C ARG A 25 2.03 14.61 2.72
N ARG A 26 3.36 14.75 2.86
CA ARG A 26 4.23 13.65 3.30
C ARG A 26 3.99 13.32 4.77
N GLU A 27 3.78 14.32 5.62
CA GLU A 27 3.45 14.11 7.04
C GLU A 27 2.09 13.41 7.20
N LEU A 28 1.08 13.82 6.42
CA LEU A 28 -0.22 13.16 6.39
C LEU A 28 -0.13 11.69 5.95
N ALA A 29 0.68 11.39 4.92
CA ALA A 29 0.89 10.03 4.45
C ALA A 29 1.61 9.16 5.50
N ALA A 30 2.66 9.68 6.13
CA ALA A 30 3.41 8.98 7.16
C ALA A 30 2.54 8.60 8.37
N MET A 31 1.60 9.45 8.76
CA MET A 31 0.61 9.14 9.81
C MET A 31 -0.33 7.99 9.42
N SER A 32 -0.76 7.94 8.16
CA SER A 32 -1.63 6.86 7.66
C SER A 32 -0.87 5.54 7.47
N GLU A 33 0.40 5.58 7.06
CA GLU A 33 1.24 4.40 6.88
C GLU A 33 1.50 3.70 8.23
N ALA A 34 1.76 4.47 9.29
CA ALA A 34 1.92 3.93 10.64
C ALA A 34 0.66 3.21 11.16
N SER A 35 -0.54 3.67 10.77
CA SER A 35 -1.80 3.00 11.14
C SER A 35 -2.06 1.70 10.34
N ASN A 36 -1.49 1.58 9.14
CA ASN A 36 -1.68 0.40 8.30
C ASN A 36 -0.69 -0.72 8.66
N ASP A 37 0.52 -0.38 9.14
CA ASP A 37 1.48 -1.36 9.67
C ASP A 37 0.94 -2.06 10.94
N ALA A 38 0.20 -1.31 11.78
CA ALA A 38 -0.55 -1.88 12.90
C ALA A 38 -1.69 -2.84 12.48
N SER A 39 -2.13 -2.82 11.21
CA SER A 39 -3.07 -3.82 10.68
C SER A 39 -2.39 -5.14 10.30
N HIS A 40 -1.05 -5.18 10.30
CA HIS A 40 -0.26 -6.43 10.33
C HIS A 40 0.03 -6.89 11.77
N ALA A 41 -0.46 -6.20 12.80
CA ALA A 41 -0.67 -6.87 14.07
C ALA A 41 -1.84 -7.83 13.85
N VAL A 42 -1.53 -9.11 13.64
CA VAL A 42 -2.50 -10.20 13.69
C VAL A 42 -3.35 -9.98 14.94
N ALA A 43 -4.54 -9.44 14.77
CA ALA A 43 -5.48 -9.25 15.85
C ALA A 43 -5.95 -10.66 16.22
N GLY A 44 -5.16 -11.32 17.09
CA GLY A 44 -5.46 -12.59 17.74
C GLY A 44 -6.59 -12.43 18.75
N GLY A 45 -7.68 -11.75 18.36
CA GLY A 45 -8.95 -11.80 19.04
C GLY A 45 -9.78 -12.96 18.52
N LYS A 46 -10.89 -13.26 19.22
CA LYS A 46 -11.86 -14.33 18.92
C LYS A 46 -12.46 -14.36 17.49
N LEU A 47 -12.10 -13.41 16.63
CA LEU A 47 -12.51 -13.30 15.24
C LEU A 47 -11.30 -13.08 14.30
N GLY A 48 -10.09 -13.42 14.75
CA GLY A 48 -8.93 -13.46 13.86
C GLY A 48 -9.20 -14.42 12.70
N PRO A 49 -8.73 -14.12 11.49
CA PRO A 49 -8.87 -15.02 10.36
C PRO A 49 -8.41 -16.43 10.74
N LYS A 50 -9.24 -17.46 10.53
CA LYS A 50 -8.87 -18.88 10.76
C LYS A 50 -7.86 -19.41 9.74
N TRP A 51 -7.29 -18.51 8.94
CA TRP A 51 -6.32 -18.83 7.91
C TRP A 51 -4.96 -18.95 8.61
N GLU A 52 -4.31 -20.11 8.47
CA GLU A 52 -3.09 -20.48 9.19
C GLU A 52 -1.85 -19.66 8.76
N GLY A 53 -1.98 -18.86 7.71
CA GLY A 53 -0.95 -17.96 7.24
C GLY A 53 -1.20 -17.49 5.81
N PRO A 54 -0.26 -16.72 5.24
CA PRO A 54 -0.25 -16.44 3.82
C PRO A 54 -0.01 -17.73 3.01
N TYR A 55 -0.72 -17.85 1.88
CA TYR A 55 -0.61 -18.98 0.96
C TYR A 55 -0.30 -18.51 -0.45
N GLU A 56 0.43 -19.33 -1.19
CA GLU A 56 0.68 -19.12 -2.62
C GLU A 56 -0.33 -19.91 -3.45
N VAL A 57 -0.89 -19.27 -4.48
CA VAL A 57 -1.75 -19.94 -5.46
C VAL A 57 -0.85 -20.66 -6.47
N THR A 58 -0.96 -21.99 -6.54
CA THR A 58 -0.19 -22.80 -7.50
C THR A 58 -0.96 -23.10 -8.78
N ASP A 59 -2.30 -23.07 -8.72
CA ASP A 59 -3.17 -23.47 -9.82
C ASP A 59 -4.57 -22.87 -9.65
N ALA A 60 -5.21 -22.52 -10.75
CA ALA A 60 -6.58 -22.04 -10.79
C ALA A 60 -7.46 -23.10 -11.47
N LEU A 61 -8.27 -23.82 -10.68
CA LEU A 61 -9.09 -24.94 -11.17
C LEU A 61 -10.41 -24.51 -11.81
N GLY A 62 -10.63 -23.20 -12.02
CA GLY A 62 -11.91 -22.67 -12.44
C GLY A 62 -12.94 -22.63 -11.31
N ASN A 63 -14.11 -22.04 -11.56
CA ASN A 63 -15.21 -21.88 -10.60
C ASN A 63 -14.78 -21.24 -9.25
N ARG A 64 -13.83 -20.29 -9.30
CA ARG A 64 -13.25 -19.62 -8.12
C ARG A 64 -12.54 -20.57 -7.14
N ALA A 65 -12.15 -21.75 -7.59
CA ALA A 65 -11.41 -22.71 -6.79
C ALA A 65 -9.92 -22.70 -7.16
N TYR A 66 -9.06 -22.66 -6.15
CA TYR A 66 -7.61 -22.54 -6.31
C TYR A 66 -6.91 -23.67 -5.54
N LYS A 67 -5.73 -24.10 -6.01
CA LYS A 67 -4.79 -24.88 -5.19
C LYS A 67 -3.88 -23.91 -4.46
N LEU A 68 -3.67 -24.18 -3.18
CA LEU A 68 -2.86 -23.37 -2.29
C LEU A 68 -1.66 -24.17 -1.79
N ARG A 69 -0.53 -23.49 -1.65
CA ARG A 69 0.69 -23.98 -1.03
C ARG A 69 1.05 -23.08 0.15
N SER A 70 1.45 -23.68 1.28
CA SER A 70 2.04 -22.94 2.40
C SER A 70 3.36 -22.30 1.95
N MET A 71 3.77 -21.21 2.61
CA MET A 71 5.08 -20.59 2.38
C MET A 71 6.25 -21.57 2.62
N ASP A 72 6.05 -22.60 3.45
CA ASP A 72 7.01 -23.68 3.68
C ASP A 72 7.09 -24.71 2.53
N GLY A 73 6.32 -24.51 1.45
CA GLY A 73 6.30 -25.38 0.28
C GLY A 73 5.31 -26.55 0.36
N THR A 74 4.63 -26.75 1.49
CA THR A 74 3.65 -27.82 1.67
C THR A 74 2.35 -27.53 0.92
N MET A 75 1.91 -28.45 0.07
CA MET A 75 0.62 -28.36 -0.63
C MET A 75 -0.53 -28.62 0.34
N LEU A 76 -1.53 -27.74 0.35
CA LEU A 76 -2.68 -27.89 1.23
C LEU A 76 -3.69 -28.89 0.64
N PRO A 77 -4.31 -29.73 1.49
CA PRO A 77 -5.36 -30.62 1.05
C PRO A 77 -6.56 -29.81 0.55
N ARG A 78 -7.12 -30.22 -0.59
CA ARG A 78 -8.34 -29.62 -1.15
C ARG A 78 -9.54 -30.15 -0.37
N THR A 79 -10.33 -29.23 0.17
CA THR A 79 -11.65 -29.50 0.78
C THR A 79 -12.76 -29.28 -0.22
#